data_AF-A0A4V1Y3T6-F1
#
_entry.id   AF-A0A4V1Y3T6-F1
#
_cell.length_a   1.000
_cell.length_b   1.000
_cell.length_c   1.000
_cell.angle_alpha   90.00
_cell.angle_beta   90.00
_cell.angle_gamma   90.00
#
_symmetry.space_group_name_H-M   'P 1'
#
loop_
_entity.id
_entity.type
_entity.pdbx_description
1 polymer ?
#
loop_
_entity_poly.entity_id
_entity_poly.type
_entity_poly.pdbx_seq_one_letter_code
_entity_poly.pdbx_strand_id
1 'polypeptide(L)'
;MSEPRNLHPDPRCLRVRNMWRATSTIVEEKRQYTLADGAPTGSVFAWTPLTNEQLAGNILYARITATQDVLDKLGVEGAPVVAKQGEWIAASSPGVANRTIAVTHGPFTLCEVGVYSLEDWEKLYDAYQKGAITYPWVAGPRNATMAGEKGPWEL
;
A
#
# COMPACT_ATOMS: atom_id res chain seq x y z
N MET A 1 -3.70 25.65 -5.65
CA MET A 1 -4.03 24.22 -5.86
C MET A 1 -3.68 23.48 -4.59
N SER A 2 -4.53 22.56 -4.11
CA SER A 2 -4.27 21.79 -2.89
C SER A 2 -3.20 20.73 -3.12
N GLU A 3 -2.34 20.54 -2.13
CA GLU A 3 -1.32 19.49 -2.11
C GLU A 3 -1.96 18.09 -2.09
N PRO A 4 -1.37 17.09 -2.77
CA PRO A 4 -1.89 15.73 -2.75
C PRO A 4 -1.96 15.17 -1.32
N ARG A 5 -3.06 14.49 -0.98
CA ARG A 5 -3.27 13.94 0.37
C ARG A 5 -3.41 12.42 0.35
N ASN A 6 -2.61 11.76 1.18
CA ASN A 6 -2.87 10.36 1.53
C ASN A 6 -3.98 10.28 2.59
N LEU A 7 -5.06 9.58 2.28
CA LEU A 7 -6.23 9.39 3.15
C LEU A 7 -6.03 8.25 4.15
N HIS A 8 -5.01 7.41 3.98
CA HIS A 8 -4.75 6.29 4.88
C HIS A 8 -4.21 6.77 6.25
N PRO A 9 -4.76 6.32 7.39
CA PRO A 9 -4.38 6.80 8.72
C PRO A 9 -3.04 6.25 9.22
N ASP A 10 -2.53 5.17 8.62
CA ASP A 10 -1.23 4.55 8.93
C ASP A 10 -0.45 4.26 7.64
N PRO A 11 0.05 5.28 6.92
CA PRO A 11 0.63 5.10 5.60
C PRO A 11 2.05 4.54 5.63
N ARG A 12 2.71 4.49 6.80
CA ARG A 12 4.04 3.88 7.02
C ARG A 12 3.96 2.43 7.48
N CYS A 13 2.77 1.86 7.60
CA CYS A 13 2.55 0.45 7.96
C CYS A 13 3.21 0.05 9.27
N LEU A 14 3.14 0.92 10.28
CA LEU A 14 3.74 0.66 11.59
C LEU A 14 2.89 -0.31 12.43
N ARG A 15 1.61 -0.46 12.07
CA ARG A 15 0.67 -1.35 12.75
C ARG A 15 0.46 -2.64 11.98
N VAL A 16 0.10 -3.69 12.71
CA VAL A 16 -0.33 -4.95 12.10
C VAL A 16 -1.57 -4.72 11.24
N ARG A 17 -1.63 -5.40 10.10
CA ARG A 17 -2.78 -5.38 9.21
C ARG A 17 -3.64 -6.60 9.50
N ASN A 18 -4.94 -6.50 9.22
CA ASN A 18 -5.78 -7.68 9.18
C ASN A 18 -5.25 -8.64 8.10
N MET A 19 -5.39 -9.94 8.34
CA MET A 19 -4.85 -10.97 7.47
C MET A 19 -5.73 -12.20 7.49
N TRP A 20 -5.76 -12.93 6.38
CA TRP A 20 -6.46 -14.21 6.24
C TRP A 20 -5.46 -15.28 5.87
N ARG A 21 -5.39 -16.35 6.69
CA ARG A 21 -4.47 -17.49 6.50
C ARG A 21 -2.99 -17.08 6.29
N ALA A 22 -2.59 -16.00 6.95
CA ALA A 22 -1.23 -15.49 6.92
C ALA A 22 -0.79 -15.23 8.37
N THR A 23 0.51 -15.05 8.55
CA THR A 23 1.12 -14.60 9.81
C THR A 23 1.96 -13.35 9.56
N SER A 24 2.32 -12.64 10.63
CA SER A 24 3.20 -11.48 10.53
C SER A 24 4.33 -11.53 11.55
N THR A 25 5.53 -11.17 11.12
CA THR A 25 6.71 -10.97 11.96
C THR A 25 7.22 -9.54 11.79
N ILE A 26 7.94 -9.03 12.79
CA ILE A 26 8.61 -7.72 12.68
C ILE A 26 10.02 -7.95 12.16
N VAL A 27 10.39 -7.26 11.09
CA VAL A 27 11.72 -7.25 10.48
C VAL A 27 12.08 -5.79 10.27
N GLU A 28 13.15 -5.32 10.92
CA GLU A 28 13.65 -3.94 10.79
C GLU A 28 12.53 -2.88 10.94
N GLU A 29 11.75 -2.98 12.03
CA GLU A 29 10.62 -2.09 12.37
C GLU A 29 9.40 -2.17 11.44
N LYS A 30 9.51 -2.87 10.31
CA LYS A 30 8.41 -3.15 9.39
C LYS A 30 7.82 -4.54 9.64
N ARG A 31 6.67 -4.80 9.05
CA ARG A 31 6.00 -6.09 9.14
C ARG A 31 6.16 -6.88 7.87
N GLN A 32 6.79 -8.04 8.01
CA GLN A 32 6.80 -9.07 6.99
C GLN A 32 5.57 -9.96 7.18
N TYR A 33 4.89 -10.26 6.09
CA TYR A 33 3.75 -11.15 6.06
C TYR A 33 4.15 -12.43 5.32
N THR A 34 3.74 -13.56 5.88
CA THR A 34 4.04 -14.90 5.37
C THR A 34 2.76 -15.73 5.35
N LEU A 35 2.70 -16.75 4.50
CA LEU A 35 1.60 -17.70 4.52
C LEU A 35 1.62 -18.51 5.83
N ALA A 36 0.46 -18.80 6.41
CA ALA A 36 0.39 -19.64 7.60
C ALA A 36 0.73 -21.10 7.26
N ASP A 37 1.31 -21.83 8.22
CA ASP A 37 1.73 -23.22 8.02
C ASP A 37 0.57 -24.10 7.51
N GLY A 38 0.82 -24.80 6.41
CA GLY A 38 -0.17 -25.68 5.78
C GLY A 38 -1.30 -24.98 5.02
N ALA A 39 -1.35 -23.65 4.98
CA ALA A 39 -2.35 -22.93 4.17
C ALA A 39 -1.96 -22.98 2.68
N PRO A 40 -2.92 -23.19 1.75
CA PRO A 40 -2.64 -23.17 0.31
C PRO A 40 -2.64 -21.74 -0.27
N THR A 41 -3.32 -20.81 0.40
CA THR A 41 -3.48 -19.41 0.00
C THR A 41 -3.70 -18.52 1.22
N GLY A 42 -3.40 -17.24 1.09
CA GLY A 42 -3.61 -16.25 2.13
C GLY A 42 -3.48 -14.82 1.59
N SER A 43 -4.00 -13.86 2.34
CA SER A 43 -4.04 -12.45 1.93
C SER A 43 -3.88 -11.48 3.10
N VAL A 44 -3.34 -10.29 2.81
CA VAL A 44 -3.18 -9.18 3.75
C VAL A 44 -4.12 -8.05 3.33
N PHE A 45 -4.91 -7.55 4.28
CA PHE A 45 -5.78 -6.38 4.09
C PHE A 45 -4.96 -5.10 4.27
N ALA A 46 -4.16 -4.77 3.25
CA ALA A 46 -3.11 -3.75 3.31
C ALA A 46 -3.61 -2.34 3.66
N TRP A 47 -4.87 -2.01 3.36
CA TRP A 47 -5.47 -0.69 3.60
C TRP A 47 -6.39 -0.65 4.84
N THR A 48 -6.37 -1.67 5.70
CA THR A 48 -7.00 -1.61 7.03
C THR A 48 -6.34 -0.50 7.86
N PRO A 49 -7.10 0.34 8.58
CA PRO A 49 -8.48 0.11 9.05
C PRO A 49 -9.60 0.70 8.19
N LEU A 50 -9.30 1.20 6.98
CA LEU A 50 -10.37 1.73 6.12
C LEU A 50 -11.30 0.61 5.66
N THR A 51 -12.61 0.89 5.66
CA THR A 51 -13.62 -0.04 5.17
C THR A 51 -13.68 -0.05 3.65
N ASN A 52 -14.27 -1.09 3.05
CA ASN A 52 -14.40 -1.19 1.60
C ASN A 52 -15.19 -0.01 1.00
N GLU A 53 -16.15 0.54 1.75
CA GLU A 53 -16.90 1.75 1.38
C GLU A 53 -15.99 2.98 1.31
N GLN A 54 -15.05 3.11 2.25
CA GLN A 54 -14.07 4.20 2.25
C GLN A 54 -13.01 4.04 1.16
N LEU A 55 -12.72 2.80 0.74
CA LEU A 55 -11.79 2.52 -0.36
C LEU A 55 -12.45 2.69 -1.74
N ALA A 56 -13.77 2.57 -1.85
CA ALA A 56 -14.47 2.71 -3.12
C ALA A 56 -14.29 4.11 -3.73
N GLY A 57 -14.07 4.17 -5.03
CA GLY A 57 -13.80 5.40 -5.79
C GLY A 57 -12.37 5.92 -5.72
N ASN A 58 -11.47 5.26 -4.96
CA ASN A 58 -10.09 5.73 -4.74
C ASN A 58 -9.05 4.87 -5.48
N ILE A 59 -7.84 5.42 -5.59
CA ILE A 59 -6.64 4.70 -5.99
C ILE A 59 -5.90 4.19 -4.75
N LEU A 60 -5.58 2.90 -4.77
CA LEU A 60 -4.92 2.18 -3.69
C LEU A 60 -3.47 1.96 -4.06
N TYR A 61 -2.57 2.56 -3.31
CA TYR A 61 -1.13 2.42 -3.46
C TYR A 61 -0.56 1.49 -2.39
N ALA A 62 0.43 0.69 -2.75
CA ALA A 62 1.28 -0.05 -1.82
C ALA A 62 2.71 -0.12 -2.34
N ARG A 63 3.68 0.05 -1.42
CA ARG A 63 5.09 -0.30 -1.63
C ARG A 63 5.45 -1.49 -0.74
N ILE A 64 6.09 -2.49 -1.32
CA ILE A 64 6.52 -3.70 -0.64
C ILE A 64 7.98 -4.01 -0.97
N THR A 65 8.65 -4.71 -0.06
CA THR A 65 9.93 -5.37 -0.34
C THR A 65 9.71 -6.87 -0.35
N ALA A 66 10.15 -7.54 -1.42
CA ALA A 66 10.03 -8.98 -1.59
C ALA A 66 11.07 -9.48 -2.63
N THR A 67 11.12 -10.79 -2.86
CA THR A 67 11.90 -11.33 -3.99
C THR A 67 11.29 -10.89 -5.33
N GLN A 68 12.09 -10.87 -6.40
CA GLN A 68 11.61 -10.49 -7.73
C GLN A 68 10.41 -11.35 -8.19
N ASP A 69 10.42 -12.65 -7.89
CA ASP A 69 9.33 -13.56 -8.23
C ASP A 69 7.97 -13.18 -7.59
N VAL A 70 8.02 -12.66 -6.36
CA VAL A 70 6.85 -12.13 -5.64
C VAL A 70 6.44 -10.78 -6.24
N LEU A 71 7.40 -9.90 -6.53
CA LEU A 71 7.13 -8.59 -7.14
C LEU A 71 6.50 -8.75 -8.53
N ASP A 72 6.94 -9.70 -9.33
CA ASP A 72 6.37 -9.96 -10.67
C ASP A 72 4.90 -10.37 -10.57
N LYS A 73 4.54 -11.16 -9.54
CA LYS A 73 3.16 -11.60 -9.25
C LYS A 73 2.36 -10.64 -8.37
N LEU A 74 2.94 -9.49 -7.97
CA LEU A 74 2.25 -8.50 -7.16
C LEU A 74 1.01 -7.97 -7.88
N GLY A 75 -0.13 -8.05 -7.19
CA GLY A 75 -1.43 -7.58 -7.62
C GLY A 75 -2.30 -7.22 -6.41
N VAL A 76 -3.44 -6.59 -6.69
CA VAL A 76 -4.46 -6.28 -5.68
C VAL A 76 -5.73 -7.05 -6.03
N GLU A 77 -6.18 -7.90 -5.11
CA GLU A 77 -7.32 -8.79 -5.35
C GLU A 77 -8.58 -7.99 -5.69
N GLY A 78 -9.22 -8.34 -6.80
CA GLY A 78 -10.47 -7.72 -7.28
C GLY A 78 -10.34 -6.27 -7.75
N ALA A 79 -9.12 -5.73 -7.90
CA ALA A 79 -8.87 -4.34 -8.27
C ALA A 79 -7.96 -4.24 -9.51
N PRO A 80 -8.38 -3.53 -10.57
CA PRO A 80 -7.53 -3.32 -11.74
C PRO A 80 -6.27 -2.53 -11.39
N VAL A 81 -5.11 -3.07 -11.77
CA VAL A 81 -3.82 -2.36 -11.64
C VAL A 81 -3.79 -1.20 -12.62
N VAL A 82 -3.52 0.02 -12.12
CA VAL A 82 -3.42 1.23 -12.94
C VAL A 82 -1.97 1.63 -13.20
N ALA A 83 -1.07 1.29 -12.29
CA ALA A 83 0.37 1.45 -12.49
C ALA A 83 1.13 0.49 -11.56
N LYS A 84 2.32 0.05 -12.00
CA LYS A 84 3.22 -0.80 -11.22
C LYS A 84 4.64 -0.58 -11.69
N GLN A 85 5.57 -0.42 -10.77
CA GLN A 85 7.00 -0.36 -11.09
C GLN A 85 7.81 -0.91 -9.91
N GLY A 86 8.60 -1.95 -10.17
CA GLY A 86 9.47 -2.56 -9.17
C GLY A 86 8.72 -2.92 -7.89
N GLU A 87 9.07 -2.21 -6.81
CA GLU A 87 8.58 -2.45 -5.45
C GLU A 87 7.20 -1.86 -5.14
N TRP A 88 6.57 -1.12 -6.06
CA TRP A 88 5.27 -0.49 -5.80
C TRP A 88 4.21 -0.81 -6.85
N ILE A 89 2.96 -0.75 -6.39
CA ILE A 89 1.76 -0.97 -7.19
C ILE A 89 0.68 0.05 -6.82
N ALA A 90 -0.10 0.45 -7.81
CA ALA A 90 -1.32 1.22 -7.66
C ALA A 90 -2.47 0.51 -8.38
N ALA A 91 -3.61 0.41 -7.71
CA ALA A 91 -4.82 -0.22 -8.25
C ALA A 91 -6.05 0.66 -8.05
N SER A 92 -6.96 0.64 -9.00
CA SER A 92 -8.26 1.30 -8.89
C SER A 92 -9.22 0.46 -8.05
N SER A 93 -9.94 1.10 -7.13
CA SER A 93 -11.02 0.47 -6.36
C SER A 93 -12.37 1.08 -6.77
N PRO A 94 -12.97 0.66 -7.90
CA PRO A 94 -14.14 1.36 -8.47
C PRO A 94 -15.44 1.16 -7.68
N GLY A 95 -15.49 0.18 -6.78
CA GLY A 95 -16.67 -0.14 -5.99
C GLY A 95 -16.33 -0.89 -4.70
N VAL A 96 -17.36 -1.10 -3.89
CA VAL A 96 -17.26 -1.73 -2.56
C VAL A 96 -16.95 -3.22 -2.72
N ALA A 97 -15.71 -3.61 -2.45
CA ALA A 97 -15.28 -5.00 -2.36
C ALA A 97 -13.99 -5.10 -1.55
N ASN A 98 -13.64 -6.32 -1.11
CA ASN A 98 -12.39 -6.56 -0.42
C ASN A 98 -11.20 -6.26 -1.33
N ARG A 99 -10.19 -5.60 -0.76
CA ARG A 99 -8.94 -5.22 -1.43
C ARG A 99 -7.78 -5.75 -0.61
N THR A 100 -7.11 -6.77 -1.13
CA THR A 100 -6.04 -7.45 -0.42
C THR A 100 -4.84 -7.65 -1.32
N ILE A 101 -3.68 -7.88 -0.69
CA ILE A 101 -2.46 -8.33 -1.37
C ILE A 101 -2.27 -9.79 -0.97
N ALA A 102 -2.17 -10.68 -1.95
CA ALA A 102 -1.96 -12.10 -1.70
C ALA A 102 -0.54 -12.35 -1.16
N VAL A 103 -0.43 -13.23 -0.16
CA VAL A 103 0.87 -13.73 0.34
C VAL A 103 1.21 -15.11 -0.24
N THR A 104 0.32 -15.66 -1.07
CA THR A 104 0.43 -16.99 -1.68
C THR A 104 1.72 -17.20 -2.49
N HIS A 105 2.29 -16.13 -3.06
CA HIS A 105 3.48 -16.21 -3.91
C HIS A 105 4.79 -16.16 -3.14
N GLY A 106 4.74 -15.87 -1.84
CA GLY A 106 5.91 -15.75 -0.99
C GLY A 106 5.77 -14.59 0.01
N PRO A 107 6.72 -14.49 0.95
CA PRO A 107 6.72 -13.44 1.94
C PRO A 107 6.97 -12.07 1.31
N PHE A 108 6.35 -11.04 1.88
CA PHE A 108 6.66 -9.65 1.56
C PHE A 108 6.60 -8.78 2.80
N THR A 109 7.42 -7.74 2.82
CA THR A 109 7.38 -6.68 3.83
C THR A 109 6.56 -5.52 3.30
N LEU A 110 5.53 -5.10 4.04
CA LEU A 110 4.70 -3.95 3.67
C LEU A 110 5.38 -2.66 4.17
N CYS A 111 5.90 -1.86 3.25
CA CYS A 111 6.68 -0.67 3.59
C CYS A 111 5.78 0.55 3.80
N GLU A 112 4.91 0.82 2.81
CA GLU A 112 4.06 2.00 2.74
C GLU A 112 2.74 1.66 2.04
N VAL A 113 1.68 2.37 2.41
CA VAL A 113 0.39 2.33 1.69
C VAL A 113 -0.17 3.73 1.51
N GLY A 114 -1.04 3.85 0.51
CA GLY A 114 -1.77 5.07 0.25
C GLY A 114 -3.19 4.81 -0.25
N VAL A 115 -4.07 5.76 0.07
CA VAL A 115 -5.40 5.86 -0.51
C VAL A 115 -5.56 7.29 -0.99
N TYR A 116 -5.82 7.45 -2.28
CA TYR A 116 -5.84 8.73 -2.96
C TYR A 116 -7.14 8.90 -3.72
N SER A 117 -7.67 10.12 -3.74
CA SER A 117 -8.62 10.50 -4.78
C SER A 117 -7.95 10.38 -6.15
N LEU A 118 -8.75 10.28 -7.22
CA LEU A 118 -8.20 10.24 -8.58
C LEU A 118 -7.33 11.48 -8.88
N GLU A 119 -7.79 12.67 -8.48
CA GLU A 119 -7.08 13.93 -8.69
C GLU A 119 -5.72 13.96 -7.97
N ASP A 120 -5.66 13.49 -6.71
CA ASP A 120 -4.40 13.45 -5.95
C ASP A 120 -3.44 12.40 -6.50
N TRP A 121 -3.97 11.26 -6.97
CA TRP A 121 -3.18 10.24 -7.64
C TRP A 121 -2.54 10.77 -8.93
N GLU A 122 -3.29 11.45 -9.78
CA GLU A 122 -2.78 12.00 -11.05
C GLU A 122 -1.60 12.96 -10.81
N LYS A 123 -1.69 13.83 -9.79
CA LYS A 123 -0.60 14.73 -9.41
C LYS A 123 0.64 13.97 -8.93
N LEU A 124 0.45 12.96 -8.08
CA LEU A 124 1.57 12.14 -7.57
C LEU A 124 2.23 11.33 -8.68
N TYR A 125 1.43 10.76 -9.56
CA TYR A 125 1.94 9.99 -10.67
C TYR A 125 2.69 10.87 -11.67
N ASP A 126 2.19 12.07 -11.98
CA ASP A 126 2.89 13.06 -12.81
C ASP A 126 4.24 13.48 -12.19
N ALA A 127 4.27 13.78 -10.88
CA ALA A 127 5.51 14.09 -10.17
C ALA A 127 6.52 12.94 -10.21
N TYR A 128 6.06 11.70 -10.06
CA TYR A 128 6.88 10.50 -10.18
C TYR A 128 7.43 10.33 -11.62
N GLN A 129 6.57 10.46 -12.64
CA GLN A 129 6.99 10.35 -14.05
C GLN A 129 8.02 11.41 -14.45
N LYS A 130 7.97 12.59 -13.84
CA LYS A 130 8.95 13.67 -14.02
C LYS A 130 10.24 13.47 -13.19
N GLY A 131 10.31 12.42 -12.36
CA GLY A 131 11.44 12.15 -11.48
C GLY A 131 11.56 13.10 -10.28
N ALA A 132 10.50 13.86 -9.96
CA ALA A 132 10.50 14.79 -8.82
C ALA A 132 10.39 14.05 -7.47
N ILE A 133 9.81 12.85 -7.47
CA ILE A 133 9.71 11.95 -6.32
C ILE A 133 10.08 10.53 -6.72
N THR A 134 10.69 9.77 -5.79
CA THR A 134 11.13 8.39 -6.04
C THR A 134 9.96 7.42 -6.18
N TYR A 135 8.87 7.67 -5.44
CA TYR A 135 7.67 6.85 -5.44
C TYR A 135 6.44 7.78 -5.39
N PRO A 136 5.30 7.40 -6.01
CA PRO A 136 4.06 8.18 -5.98
C PRO A 136 3.35 8.05 -4.63
N TRP A 137 4.02 8.50 -3.56
CA TRP A 137 3.58 8.36 -2.18
C TRP A 137 3.83 9.62 -1.36
N VAL A 138 2.94 9.86 -0.40
CA VAL A 138 3.11 10.89 0.64
C VAL A 138 2.68 10.33 1.99
N ALA A 139 3.32 10.82 3.05
CA ALA A 139 3.12 10.43 4.44
C ALA A 139 1.72 10.73 5.02
N GLY A 140 0.85 11.38 4.25
CA GLY A 140 -0.45 11.85 4.71
C GLY A 140 -0.37 13.15 5.55
N PRO A 141 -1.51 13.67 6.02
CA PRO A 141 -1.53 14.88 6.83
C PRO A 141 -0.74 14.67 8.13
N ARG A 142 -0.02 15.72 8.57
CA ARG A 142 0.87 15.76 9.77
C ARG A 142 0.26 15.20 11.07
N ASN A 143 -1.05 14.97 11.10
CA ASN A 143 -1.83 14.56 12.26
C ASN A 143 -2.03 13.02 12.32
N ALA A 144 -1.49 12.23 11.39
CA ALA A 144 -1.38 10.78 11.54
C ALA A 144 -0.36 10.50 12.66
N THR A 145 -0.88 10.21 13.85
CA THR A 145 -0.40 10.64 15.18
C THR A 145 0.96 10.17 15.69
N MET A 146 1.87 9.61 14.87
CA MET A 146 3.28 9.46 15.24
C MET A 146 4.15 9.33 13.98
N ALA A 147 4.86 10.39 13.60
CA ALA A 147 5.87 10.30 12.55
C ALA A 147 7.11 11.09 12.98
N GLY A 148 7.97 10.44 13.76
CA GLY A 148 9.38 10.81 13.91
C GLY A 148 10.23 10.43 12.69
N GLU A 149 9.62 10.20 11.53
CA GLU A 149 10.35 9.94 10.29
C GLU A 149 9.88 10.91 9.21
N LYS A 150 10.82 11.77 8.80
CA LYS A 150 10.69 12.71 7.70
C LYS A 150 10.25 11.96 6.44
N GLY A 151 9.04 12.27 5.96
CA GLY A 151 8.65 11.86 4.60
C GLY A 151 9.37 12.75 3.57
N PRO A 152 9.27 12.44 2.26
CA PRO A 152 9.86 13.24 1.17
C PRO A 152 9.35 14.69 1.04
N TRP A 153 8.61 15.19 2.05
CA TRP A 153 8.08 16.55 2.15
C TRP A 153 8.55 17.29 3.41
N GLU A 154 9.69 16.88 3.96
CA GLU A 154 10.54 17.83 4.69
C GLU A 154 11.60 18.39 3.73
N LEU A 155 11.15 19.32 2.87
CA LEU A 155 11.97 20.45 2.46
C LEU A 155 11.76 21.57 3.49
#